data_AF-A0A3A0B7B8-F1
#
_entry.id   AF-A0A3A0B7B8-F1
#
_cell.length_a   1.000
_cell.length_b   1.000
_cell.length_c   1.000
_cell.angle_alpha   90.00
_cell.angle_beta   90.00
_cell.angle_gamma   90.00
#
_symmetry.space_group_name_H-M   'P 1'
#
loop_
_entity.id
_entity.type
_entity.pdbx_description
1 polymer ?
#
loop_
_entity_poly.entity_id
_entity_poly.type
_entity_poly.pdbx_seq_one_letter_code
_entity_poly.pdbx_strand_id
1 'polypeptide(L)'
;MPLKIALHSFSYLNSGIPKDQTGNGGGFVFDCRFINNPGRLEEFKSQTGKDTSVINYLNEDNAMQEFLAEVNSILTKAIMNYLNRKFSHLMVCFGCTGGQHRSVYSVEKTKEFILKHFPEVRVEVIHNEFPELNNT
;
A
#
# COMPACT_ATOMS: atom_id res chain seq x y z
N MET A 1 1.17 18.44 15.22
CA MET A 1 1.30 16.97 15.20
C MET A 1 1.83 16.57 13.83
N PRO A 2 2.75 15.61 13.72
CA PRO A 2 3.23 15.15 12.42
C PRO A 2 2.07 14.58 11.59
N LEU A 3 2.14 14.72 10.26
CA LEU A 3 1.17 14.11 9.35
C LEU A 3 1.19 12.58 9.57
N LYS A 4 0.03 12.00 9.89
CA LYS A 4 -0.15 10.54 9.97
C LYS A 4 -0.59 10.02 8.62
N ILE A 5 0.18 9.11 8.02
CA ILE A 5 -0.15 8.44 6.76
C ILE A 5 -0.57 7.00 7.07
N ALA A 6 -1.84 6.68 6.84
CA ALA A 6 -2.34 5.31 6.94
C ALA A 6 -2.27 4.63 5.57
N LEU A 7 -1.52 3.54 5.48
CA LEU A 7 -1.36 2.71 4.30
C LEU A 7 -2.18 1.43 4.47
N HIS A 8 -3.11 1.19 3.55
CA HIS A 8 -3.96 0.01 3.58
C HIS A 8 -3.68 -0.91 2.42
N SER A 9 -3.61 -2.22 2.68
CA SER A 9 -3.79 -3.23 1.63
C SER A 9 -5.13 -3.91 1.83
N PHE A 10 -5.92 -4.05 0.77
CA PHE A 10 -7.26 -4.61 0.88
C PHE A 10 -7.65 -5.52 -0.28
N SER A 11 -8.74 -6.26 -0.05
CA SER A 11 -9.38 -7.15 -1.02
C SER A 11 -10.60 -6.46 -1.63
N TYR A 12 -10.61 -6.30 -2.95
CA TYR A 12 -11.83 -5.86 -3.65
C TYR A 12 -12.98 -6.86 -3.49
N LEU A 13 -12.67 -8.15 -3.35
CA LEU A 13 -13.68 -9.21 -3.24
C LEU A 13 -14.23 -9.35 -1.82
N ASN A 14 -13.38 -9.28 -0.79
CA ASN A 14 -13.75 -9.67 0.56
C ASN A 14 -14.18 -8.47 1.42
N SER A 15 -13.34 -7.42 1.49
CA SER A 15 -13.54 -6.29 2.40
C SER A 15 -14.02 -5.02 1.70
N GLY A 16 -13.79 -4.89 0.40
CA GLY A 16 -14.05 -3.66 -0.35
C GLY A 16 -13.10 -2.52 0.04
N ILE A 17 -13.35 -1.33 -0.50
CA ILE A 17 -12.49 -0.16 -0.24
C ILE A 17 -12.58 0.22 1.26
N PRO A 18 -11.45 0.33 1.97
CA PRO A 18 -11.46 0.70 3.39
C PRO A 18 -12.08 2.08 3.62
N LYS A 19 -12.85 2.22 4.71
CA LYS A 19 -13.47 3.49 5.09
C LYS A 19 -12.49 4.39 5.84
N ASP A 20 -12.48 5.67 5.51
CA ASP A 20 -11.78 6.69 6.31
C ASP A 20 -12.51 6.90 7.64
N GLN A 21 -11.77 6.80 8.74
CA GLN A 21 -12.28 6.99 10.10
C GLN A 21 -12.11 8.42 10.62
N THR A 22 -11.41 9.28 9.89
CA THR A 22 -11.17 10.68 10.30
C THR A 22 -12.34 11.63 10.00
N GLY A 23 -13.34 11.14 9.26
CA GLY A 23 -14.54 11.90 8.92
C GLY A 23 -14.38 12.86 7.75
N ASN A 24 -13.20 12.88 7.10
CA ASN A 24 -12.94 13.73 5.93
C ASN A 24 -13.29 13.03 4.61
N GLY A 25 -13.47 11.71 4.66
CA GLY A 25 -13.85 10.88 3.54
C GLY A 25 -12.65 10.49 2.68
N GLY A 26 -12.53 9.19 2.41
CA GLY A 26 -11.66 8.66 1.36
C GLY A 26 -10.16 8.82 1.60
N GLY A 27 -9.44 8.63 0.50
CA GLY A 27 -7.98 8.59 0.40
C GLY A 27 -7.60 8.21 -1.03
N PHE A 28 -6.31 8.12 -1.33
CA PHE A 28 -5.90 7.54 -2.61
C PHE A 28 -6.23 6.04 -2.62
N VAL A 29 -6.83 5.55 -3.70
CA VAL A 29 -7.11 4.13 -3.89
C VAL A 29 -6.51 3.71 -5.23
N PHE A 30 -5.53 2.82 -5.17
CA PHE A 30 -4.85 2.31 -6.35
C PHE A 30 -5.18 0.83 -6.57
N ASP A 31 -5.59 0.48 -7.78
CA ASP A 31 -5.92 -0.91 -8.17
C ASP A 31 -4.68 -1.62 -8.70
N CYS A 32 -4.23 -2.66 -8.01
CA CYS A 32 -3.08 -3.48 -8.40
C CYS A 32 -3.47 -4.70 -9.25
N ARG A 33 -4.75 -4.90 -9.61
CA ARG A 33 -5.21 -6.14 -10.28
C ARG A 33 -4.65 -6.35 -11.69
N PHE A 34 -4.14 -5.29 -12.31
CA PHE A 34 -3.52 -5.36 -13.64
C PHE A 34 -2.08 -5.91 -13.63
N ILE A 35 -1.44 -5.99 -12.46
CA ILE A 35 -0.10 -6.57 -12.30
C ILE A 35 -0.16 -8.11 -12.37
N ASN A 36 0.92 -8.77 -12.82
CA ASN A 36 1.01 -10.22 -12.84
C ASN A 36 0.64 -10.81 -11.48
N ASN A 37 -0.13 -11.91 -11.50
CA ASN A 37 -0.82 -12.41 -10.32
C ASN A 37 -0.08 -13.60 -9.70
N PRO A 38 0.65 -13.42 -8.57
CA PRO A 38 1.37 -14.52 -7.91
C PRO A 38 0.41 -15.63 -7.47
N GLY A 39 -0.83 -15.30 -7.10
CA GLY A 39 -1.82 -16.28 -6.65
C GLY A 39 -2.28 -17.29 -7.70
N ARG A 40 -1.82 -17.20 -8.96
CA ARG A 40 -2.00 -18.24 -9.99
C ARG A 40 -0.94 -19.34 -9.92
N LEU A 41 0.14 -19.13 -9.17
CA LEU A 41 1.26 -20.06 -9.02
C LEU A 41 1.10 -20.81 -7.70
N GLU A 42 1.16 -22.14 -7.76
CA GLU A 42 0.89 -23.00 -6.59
C GLU A 42 1.82 -22.68 -5.41
N GLU A 43 3.09 -22.42 -5.71
CA GLU A 43 4.14 -22.08 -4.75
C GLU A 43 3.88 -20.79 -3.94
N PHE A 44 3.05 -19.87 -4.46
CA PHE A 44 2.75 -18.60 -3.80
C PHE A 44 1.38 -18.56 -3.12
N LYS A 45 0.56 -19.61 -3.24
CA LYS A 45 -0.84 -19.59 -2.74
C LYS A 45 -0.97 -19.33 -1.25
N SER A 46 -0.05 -19.85 -0.43
CA SER A 46 -0.04 -19.64 1.02
C SER A 46 0.83 -18.48 1.48
N GLN A 47 1.52 -17.82 0.55
CA GLN A 47 2.44 -16.72 0.83
C GLN A 47 1.74 -15.37 0.66
N THR A 48 2.32 -14.32 1.21
CA THR A 48 1.82 -12.95 1.17
C THR A 48 2.81 -12.05 0.44
N GLY A 49 2.41 -10.80 0.16
CA GLY A 49 3.31 -9.80 -0.41
C GLY A 49 4.51 -9.41 0.47
N LYS A 50 4.60 -9.93 1.71
CA LYS A 50 5.76 -9.75 2.60
C LYS A 50 6.76 -10.91 2.52
N ASP A 51 6.40 -12.03 1.90
CA ASP A 51 7.30 -13.18 1.80
C ASP A 51 8.33 -12.98 0.70
N THR A 52 9.59 -13.32 0.98
CA THR A 52 10.75 -13.07 0.10
C THR A 52 10.55 -13.58 -1.33
N SER A 53 9.95 -14.75 -1.50
CA SER A 53 9.67 -15.34 -2.82
C SER A 53 8.66 -14.53 -3.63
N VAL A 54 7.58 -14.04 -3.02
CA VAL A 54 6.60 -13.15 -3.67
C VAL A 54 7.21 -11.78 -3.95
N ILE A 55 8.02 -11.27 -3.02
CA ILE A 55 8.77 -10.01 -3.20
C ILE A 55 9.67 -10.10 -4.43
N ASN A 56 10.47 -11.17 -4.55
CA ASN A 56 11.37 -11.35 -5.67
C ASN A 56 10.61 -11.45 -6.99
N TYR A 57 9.52 -12.22 -7.03
CA TYR A 57 8.66 -12.33 -8.20
C TYR A 57 8.10 -10.96 -8.64
N LEU A 58 7.63 -10.13 -7.70
CA LEU A 58 7.08 -8.81 -8.01
C LEU A 58 8.17 -7.74 -8.30
N ASN A 59 9.40 -7.94 -7.81
CA ASN A 59 10.53 -7.09 -8.15
C ASN A 59 10.96 -7.27 -9.62
N GLU A 60 10.81 -8.48 -10.15
CA GLU A 60 11.11 -8.79 -11.56
C GLU A 60 10.00 -8.34 -12.53
N ASP A 61 8.83 -7.95 -12.01
CA ASP A 61 7.73 -7.42 -12.81
C ASP A 61 7.91 -5.92 -13.09
N ASN A 62 8.34 -5.59 -14.30
CA ASN A 62 8.52 -4.21 -14.76
C ASN A 62 7.25 -3.36 -14.59
N ALA A 63 6.05 -3.92 -14.84
CA ALA A 63 4.80 -3.19 -14.71
C ALA A 63 4.52 -2.80 -13.24
N MET A 64 4.94 -3.64 -12.28
CA MET A 64 4.85 -3.31 -10.86
C MET A 64 5.80 -2.17 -10.48
N GLN A 65 7.03 -2.20 -11.01
CA GLN A 65 8.02 -1.16 -10.72
C GLN A 65 7.60 0.20 -11.30
N GLU A 66 7.14 0.23 -12.55
CA GLU A 66 6.62 1.44 -13.20
C GLU A 66 5.40 1.99 -12.45
N PHE A 67 4.47 1.12 -12.07
CA PHE A 67 3.29 1.50 -11.30
C PHE A 67 3.65 2.15 -9.96
N LEU A 68 4.55 1.55 -9.18
CA LEU A 68 4.96 2.12 -7.89
C LEU A 68 5.73 3.43 -8.06
N ALA A 69 6.52 3.59 -9.14
CA ALA A 69 7.18 4.85 -9.44
C ALA A 69 6.16 5.99 -9.66
N GLU A 70 5.11 5.74 -10.44
CA GLU A 70 4.04 6.72 -10.68
C GLU A 70 3.24 7.04 -9.41
N VAL A 71 2.90 6.01 -8.63
CA VAL A 71 2.24 6.20 -7.33
C VAL A 71 3.10 7.05 -6.40
N ASN A 72 4.40 6.75 -6.29
CA ASN A 72 5.33 7.51 -5.45
C ASN A 72 5.47 8.97 -5.92
N SER A 73 5.41 9.23 -7.23
CA SER A 73 5.40 10.60 -7.79
C SER A 73 4.14 11.38 -7.37
N ILE A 74 2.97 10.75 -7.40
CA ILE A 74 1.71 11.33 -6.91
C ILE A 74 1.79 11.59 -5.40
N LEU A 75 2.21 10.60 -4.63
CA LEU A 75 2.29 10.68 -3.17
C LEU A 75 3.30 11.73 -2.71
N THR A 76 4.44 11.87 -3.40
CA THR A 76 5.44 12.91 -3.10
C THR A 76 4.80 14.31 -3.15
N LYS A 77 4.10 14.63 -4.24
CA LYS A 77 3.43 15.92 -4.41
C LYS A 77 2.32 16.12 -3.37
N ALA A 78 1.57 15.06 -3.06
CA ALA A 78 0.50 15.11 -2.07
C ALA A 78 1.06 15.36 -0.66
N ILE A 79 2.01 14.55 -0.20
CA ILE A 79 2.60 14.62 1.14
C ILE A 79 3.20 16.01 1.40
N MET A 80 3.99 16.55 0.46
CA MET A 80 4.55 17.91 0.57
C MET A 80 3.46 18.97 0.76
N ASN A 81 2.37 18.89 -0.01
CA ASN A 81 1.25 19.83 0.12
C ASN A 81 0.48 19.65 1.44
N TYR A 82 0.27 18.41 1.89
CA TYR A 82 -0.39 18.11 3.15
C TYR A 82 0.40 18.65 4.34
N LEU A 83 1.73 18.48 4.32
CA LEU A 83 2.63 19.03 5.32
C LEU A 83 2.58 20.56 5.35
N ASN A 84 2.72 21.21 4.19
CA ASN A 84 2.67 22.68 4.09
C ASN A 84 1.34 23.25 4.61
N ARG A 85 0.23 22.55 4.35
CA ARG A 85 -1.12 22.94 4.79
C ARG A 85 -1.48 22.43 6.19
N LYS A 86 -0.55 21.78 6.90
CA LYS A 86 -0.71 21.29 8.27
C LYS A 86 -1.87 20.30 8.43
N PHE A 87 -2.11 19.44 7.45
CA PHE A 87 -3.05 18.33 7.60
C PHE A 87 -2.53 17.32 8.62
N SER A 88 -3.44 16.69 9.35
CA SER A 88 -3.12 15.70 10.37
C SER A 88 -3.15 14.26 9.85
N HIS A 89 -3.86 14.00 8.75
CA HIS A 89 -4.06 12.64 8.23
C HIS A 89 -4.03 12.57 6.69
N LEU A 90 -3.50 11.47 6.17
CA LEU A 90 -3.59 11.06 4.77
C LEU A 90 -3.80 9.54 4.72
N MET A 91 -4.80 9.10 3.97
CA MET A 91 -5.09 7.69 3.74
C MET A 91 -4.69 7.29 2.32
N VAL A 92 -4.02 6.14 2.18
CA VAL A 92 -3.61 5.56 0.91
C VAL A 92 -3.91 4.07 0.93
N CYS A 93 -4.58 3.57 -0.10
CA CYS A 93 -5.03 2.18 -0.19
C CYS A 93 -4.54 1.54 -1.47
N PHE A 94 -4.07 0.30 -1.37
CA PHE A 94 -3.77 -0.57 -2.50
C PHE A 94 -4.71 -1.77 -2.48
N GLY A 95 -5.43 -1.98 -3.57
CA GLY A 95 -6.42 -3.04 -3.69
C GLY A 95 -5.96 -4.12 -4.67
N CYS A 96 -6.10 -5.39 -4.30
CA CYS A 96 -6.08 -6.48 -5.27
C CYS A 96 -7.29 -7.39 -5.08
N THR A 97 -7.42 -8.47 -5.86
CA THR A 97 -8.63 -9.30 -5.80
C THR A 97 -8.84 -9.92 -4.42
N GLY A 98 -7.81 -10.54 -3.83
CA GLY A 98 -7.90 -11.24 -2.54
C GLY A 98 -7.17 -10.56 -1.38
N GLY A 99 -6.53 -9.41 -1.60
CA GLY A 99 -5.82 -8.65 -0.56
C GLY A 99 -4.51 -9.26 -0.03
N GLN A 100 -3.95 -10.29 -0.69
CA GLN A 100 -2.86 -11.12 -0.14
C GLN A 100 -1.46 -10.79 -0.69
N HIS A 101 -1.32 -10.63 -2.01
CA HIS A 101 0.01 -10.50 -2.65
C HIS A 101 0.31 -9.07 -3.08
N ARG A 102 -0.25 -8.64 -4.20
CA ARG A 102 0.09 -7.39 -4.89
C ARG A 102 -0.17 -6.17 -4.01
N SER A 103 -1.32 -6.10 -3.35
CA SER A 103 -1.67 -4.99 -2.45
C SER A 103 -0.78 -4.92 -1.22
N VAL A 104 -0.44 -6.07 -0.61
CA VAL A 104 0.46 -6.15 0.55
C VAL A 104 1.86 -5.68 0.16
N TYR A 105 2.39 -6.19 -0.95
CA TYR A 105 3.68 -5.76 -1.50
C TYR A 105 3.72 -4.25 -1.79
N SER A 106 2.69 -3.71 -2.45
CA SER A 106 2.63 -2.28 -2.78
C SER A 106 2.62 -1.39 -1.52
N VAL A 107 1.92 -1.80 -0.46
CA VAL A 107 1.93 -1.09 0.82
C VAL A 107 3.32 -1.07 1.45
N GLU A 108 4.00 -2.21 1.48
CA GLU A 108 5.33 -2.32 2.11
C GLU A 108 6.38 -1.51 1.34
N LYS A 109 6.36 -1.56 0.00
CA LYS A 109 7.23 -0.70 -0.82
C LYS A 109 6.94 0.78 -0.69
N THR A 110 5.66 1.14 -0.56
CA THR A 110 5.27 2.54 -0.33
C THR A 110 5.69 3.00 1.07
N LYS A 111 5.60 2.14 2.10
CA LYS A 111 6.12 2.42 3.46
C LYS A 111 7.62 2.73 3.41
N GLU A 112 8.41 1.84 2.79
CA GLU A 112 9.86 2.02 2.62
C GLU A 112 10.19 3.35 1.94
N PHE A 113 9.48 3.66 0.84
CA PHE A 113 9.65 4.91 0.10
C PHE A 113 9.35 6.13 0.97
N ILE A 114 8.21 6.14 1.67
CA ILE A 114 7.79 7.30 2.48
C ILE A 114 8.75 7.53 3.64
N LEU A 115 9.11 6.50 4.40
CA LEU A 115 10.00 6.64 5.56
C LEU A 115 11.40 7.12 5.16
N LYS A 116 11.86 6.76 3.95
CA LYS A 116 13.14 7.22 3.40
C LYS A 116 13.13 8.71 3.03
N HIS A 117 12.03 9.22 2.47
CA HIS A 117 11.98 10.57 1.89
C HIS A 117 11.29 11.61 2.78
N PHE A 118 10.47 11.18 3.73
CA PHE A 118 9.69 12.04 4.63
C PHE A 118 9.83 11.58 6.09
N PRO A 119 11.03 11.65 6.69
CA PRO A 119 11.27 11.15 8.05
C PRO A 119 10.44 11.86 9.13
N GLU A 120 9.84 13.02 8.83
CA GLU A 120 8.98 13.78 9.73
C GLU A 120 7.53 13.28 9.81
N VAL A 121 7.11 12.37 8.91
CA VAL A 121 5.75 11.81 8.92
C VAL A 121 5.68 10.56 9.79
N ARG A 122 4.48 10.23 10.27
CA ARG A 122 4.21 8.95 10.93
C ARG A 122 3.47 8.03 9.97
N VAL A 123 4.03 6.86 9.67
CA VAL A 123 3.37 5.84 8.85
C VAL A 123 2.69 4.80 9.76
N GLU A 124 1.46 4.43 9.41
CA GLU A 124 0.73 3.29 9.98
C GLU A 124 0.34 2.35 8.85
N VAL A 125 0.64 1.05 8.99
CA VAL A 125 0.30 0.03 7.99
C VAL A 125 -0.84 -0.83 8.50
N ILE A 126 -1.82 -1.07 7.62
CA ILE A 126 -3.01 -1.87 7.90
C ILE A 126 -3.26 -2.81 6.72
N HIS A 127 -2.90 -4.08 6.89
CA HIS A 127 -3.26 -5.16 6.00
C HIS A 127 -4.63 -5.71 6.40
N ASN A 128 -5.68 -5.31 5.68
CA ASN A 128 -7.07 -5.59 6.07
C ASN A 128 -7.40 -7.10 6.13
N GLU A 129 -6.83 -7.89 5.23
CA GLU A 129 -7.07 -9.34 5.18
C GLU A 129 -6.09 -10.14 6.06
N PHE A 130 -4.97 -9.53 6.46
CA PHE A 130 -3.89 -10.18 7.22
C PHE A 130 -3.46 -9.32 8.42
N PRO A 131 -4.31 -9.11 9.44
CA PRO A 131 -4.02 -8.22 10.56
C PRO A 131 -2.76 -8.58 11.35
N GLU A 132 -2.37 -9.85 11.36
CA GLU A 132 -1.15 -10.36 11.97
C GLU A 132 0.13 -9.73 11.38
N LEU A 133 0.08 -9.24 10.14
CA LEU A 133 1.21 -8.59 9.48
C LEU A 133 1.42 -7.14 9.92
N ASN A 134 0.47 -6.53 10.62
CA ASN A 134 0.50 -5.09 10.96
C ASN A 134 1.52 -4.73 12.04
N ASN A 135 1.98 -5.71 12.82
CA ASN A 135 2.90 -5.53 13.95
C ASN A 135 4.36 -5.90 13.62
N THR A 136 4.70 -6.01 12.33
CA THR A 136 6.04 -6.41 11.83
C THR A 136 6.54 -5.41 10.80
#